data_AF-M2AJ22-F1
#
_entry.id   AF-M2AJ22-F1
#
_cell.length_a   1.000
_cell.length_b   1.000
_cell.length_c   1.000
_cell.angle_alpha   90.00
_cell.angle_beta   90.00
_cell.angle_gamma   90.00
#
_symmetry.space_group_name_H-M   'P 1'
#
loop_
_entity.id
_entity.type
_entity.pdbx_description
1 polymer ?
#
loop_
_entity_poly.entity_id
_entity_poly.type
_entity_poly.pdbx_seq_one_letter_code
_entity_poly.pdbx_strand_id
1 'polypeptide(L)'
;MLHLSDPMTVSIFNDVIGPVMRGPSSSHCAAALRIGRLARDLVGGDLQHVLIQFDESGSLPATHTSQGSDMGLFGGLLGWEAHDERLPNSRQHLIDNGIAFEFEYGNYGDAHPNTYRLTVCGEQESHTLIAISTGGGMIEVTSIDDFDVSMDGGFDETLVRLADPASNESIQTLDCELLAKELLADHVHVRTSDQNVMLQIQSSQRLEFATLQRSLPWESPEPIVRLAPVLPIRSRPNAEIPFQDCNTLTSQANVDSKPLWKWAVEYEMQRGGLTEREVLDRMIEIVQIARTSIESGLNGTEYADRVLGYQSGGFRDKLQSGQLLDAGALNQIVLYTTAMMEVKSSMGVIIAAPTAGACAALPATCLAMGESLSLSDEEIAKAFLAAGLIGVFIATAWSFAAEVGGCQAEGGSAAAMSAAALVTMAGGTTTQATGAASMALQNMLGLICDPVANRVEVPCLGKNVIAASNAISCANMCLAGFDPVIPLDETIDAARRVSERMPREHRCTALGGLATTPTSLQIEKRLQQCGSGCGCSAPQPVALNTKATVST
;
A
#
# COMPACT_ATOMS: atom_id res chain seq x y z
N MET A 1 2.81 -13.24 -19.71
CA MET A 1 2.43 -13.24 -18.28
C MET A 1 2.98 -14.50 -17.64
N LEU A 2 4.22 -14.44 -17.16
CA LEU A 2 4.68 -15.36 -16.13
C LEU A 2 3.91 -14.95 -14.88
N HIS A 3 2.74 -15.53 -14.66
CA HIS A 3 2.05 -15.39 -13.39
C HIS A 3 2.96 -15.99 -12.32
N LEU A 4 3.12 -15.28 -11.20
CA LEU A 4 3.60 -15.83 -9.94
C LEU A 4 3.02 -17.24 -9.79
N SER A 5 3.89 -18.25 -9.79
CA SER A 5 3.48 -19.66 -9.74
C SER A 5 2.86 -20.06 -8.40
N ASP A 6 2.87 -19.14 -7.42
CA ASP A 6 2.14 -19.23 -6.17
C ASP A 6 1.41 -17.89 -5.94
N PRO A 7 0.10 -17.85 -5.66
CA PRO A 7 -0.56 -16.61 -5.29
C PRO A 7 0.14 -16.02 -4.07
N MET A 8 0.62 -14.77 -4.19
CA MET A 8 1.30 -14.10 -3.07
C MET A 8 0.39 -14.12 -1.84
N THR A 9 0.91 -14.71 -0.77
CA THR A 9 0.19 -14.81 0.48
C THR A 9 0.18 -13.45 1.17
N VAL A 10 -1.01 -12.86 1.22
CA VAL A 10 -1.30 -11.57 1.84
C VAL A 10 -0.74 -11.52 3.28
N SER A 11 -0.05 -10.45 3.64
CA SER A 11 0.38 -10.16 5.00
C SER A 11 -0.49 -9.08 5.63
N ILE A 12 -0.77 -9.24 6.93
CA ILE A 12 -1.43 -8.20 7.73
C ILE A 12 -0.66 -6.87 7.66
N PHE A 13 0.67 -6.91 7.66
CA PHE A 13 1.51 -5.72 7.76
C PHE A 13 1.98 -5.16 6.42
N ASN A 14 2.03 -5.98 5.37
CA ASN A 14 2.44 -5.51 4.04
C ASN A 14 1.24 -4.99 3.24
N ASP A 15 0.12 -5.70 3.28
CA ASP A 15 -1.00 -5.52 2.34
C ASP A 15 -2.24 -4.88 2.96
N VAL A 16 -2.41 -5.00 4.29
CA VAL A 16 -3.67 -4.65 4.97
C VAL A 16 -3.53 -3.46 5.93
N ILE A 17 -2.59 -3.50 6.85
CA ILE A 17 -2.35 -2.45 7.86
C ILE A 17 -0.92 -1.96 7.67
N GLY A 18 -0.79 -0.98 6.80
CA GLY A 18 0.47 -0.49 6.27
C GLY A 18 0.33 -0.14 4.79
N PRO A 19 1.33 0.53 4.21
CA PRO A 19 2.55 1.02 4.86
C PRO A 19 2.29 2.20 5.80
N VAL A 20 3.22 2.41 6.75
CA VAL A 20 3.36 3.69 7.46
C VAL A 20 4.00 4.67 6.49
N MET A 21 3.30 5.77 6.18
CA MET A 21 3.68 6.63 5.07
C MET A 21 3.27 8.09 5.24
N ARG A 22 3.85 8.94 4.41
CA ARG A 22 3.34 10.28 4.07
C ARG A 22 2.84 10.28 2.64
N GLY A 23 1.89 11.16 2.36
CA GLY A 23 1.40 11.36 1.01
C GLY A 23 -0.02 10.83 0.79
N PRO A 24 -0.62 11.20 -0.35
CA PRO A 24 -2.04 11.04 -0.53
C PRO A 24 -2.48 9.63 -0.96
N SER A 25 -1.54 8.81 -1.45
CA SER A 25 -1.80 7.52 -2.08
C SER A 25 -0.68 6.51 -1.78
N SER A 26 -1.03 5.32 -1.31
CA SER A 26 -0.05 4.24 -1.06
C SER A 26 0.50 3.65 -2.35
N SER A 27 -0.33 3.47 -3.38
CA SER A 27 0.10 2.97 -4.70
C SER A 27 1.05 3.92 -5.43
N HIS A 28 0.85 5.23 -5.29
CA HIS A 28 1.70 6.20 -5.98
C HIS A 28 2.90 6.59 -5.13
N CYS A 29 2.74 6.86 -3.84
CA CYS A 29 3.87 7.32 -3.02
C CYS A 29 4.69 6.17 -2.41
N ALA A 30 4.07 5.25 -1.69
CA ALA A 30 4.82 4.20 -1.00
C ALA A 30 5.39 3.15 -1.97
N ALA A 31 4.62 2.76 -2.99
CA ALA A 31 5.10 1.83 -4.01
C ALA A 31 6.25 2.44 -4.82
N ALA A 32 6.12 3.69 -5.28
CA ALA A 32 7.19 4.38 -5.99
C ALA A 32 8.45 4.53 -5.14
N LEU A 33 8.31 4.77 -3.83
CA LEU A 33 9.46 4.80 -2.92
C LEU A 33 10.16 3.44 -2.82
N ARG A 34 9.40 2.35 -2.70
CA ARG A 34 9.96 0.99 -2.71
C ARG A 34 10.70 0.70 -4.02
N ILE A 35 10.12 1.08 -5.16
CA ILE A 35 10.77 0.97 -6.48
C ILE A 35 12.06 1.81 -6.51
N GLY A 36 12.01 3.06 -6.03
CA GLY A 36 13.17 3.95 -5.98
C GLY A 36 14.30 3.40 -5.12
N ARG A 37 13.99 2.73 -4.00
CA ARG A 37 15.00 2.07 -3.16
C ARG A 37 15.67 0.91 -3.88
N LEU A 38 14.90 0.05 -4.56
CA LEU A 38 15.48 -1.04 -5.35
C LEU A 38 16.32 -0.49 -6.51
N ALA A 39 15.84 0.54 -7.20
CA ALA A 39 16.57 1.18 -8.29
C ALA A 39 17.87 1.83 -7.81
N ARG A 40 17.87 2.44 -6.61
CA ARG A 40 19.08 2.97 -5.96
C ARG A 40 20.09 1.87 -5.67
N ASP A 41 19.64 0.73 -5.17
CA ASP A 41 20.52 -0.37 -4.78
C ASP A 41 21.17 -1.05 -6.00
N LEU A 42 20.58 -0.95 -7.21
CA LEU A 42 21.20 -1.43 -8.45
C LEU A 42 22.55 -0.76 -8.75
N VAL A 43 22.72 0.51 -8.37
CA VAL A 43 23.96 1.28 -8.59
C VAL A 43 24.80 1.43 -7.31
N GLY A 44 24.66 0.49 -6.37
CA GLY A 44 25.37 0.50 -5.09
C GLY A 44 25.04 1.70 -4.17
N GLY A 45 24.00 2.46 -4.50
CA GLY A 45 23.63 3.70 -3.83
C GLY A 45 24.36 4.96 -4.28
N ASP A 46 25.29 4.88 -5.24
CA ASP A 46 25.98 6.01 -5.85
C ASP A 46 25.23 6.50 -7.09
N LEU A 47 24.02 7.01 -6.90
CA LEU A 47 23.16 7.45 -8.00
C LEU A 47 23.56 8.85 -8.47
N GLN A 48 23.86 9.01 -9.76
CA GLN A 48 24.19 10.31 -10.38
C GLN A 48 23.09 10.82 -11.31
N HIS A 49 22.43 9.91 -12.04
CA HIS A 49 21.38 10.25 -12.98
C HIS A 49 20.27 9.19 -12.99
N VAL A 50 19.03 9.63 -13.19
CA VAL A 50 17.88 8.73 -13.43
C VAL A 50 17.02 9.23 -14.59
N LEU A 51 16.77 8.38 -15.57
CA LEU A 51 15.73 8.57 -16.58
C LEU A 51 14.46 7.84 -16.12
N ILE A 52 13.34 8.56 -16.11
CA ILE A 52 12.04 8.05 -15.68
C ILE A 52 11.11 8.07 -16.89
N GLN A 53 10.66 6.89 -17.29
CA GLN A 53 9.83 6.69 -18.45
C GLN A 53 8.43 6.22 -18.05
N PHE A 54 7.41 6.87 -18.60
CA PHE A 54 6.02 6.48 -18.43
C PHE A 54 5.33 6.27 -19.77
N ASP A 55 4.55 5.19 -19.88
CA ASP A 55 3.71 4.94 -21.04
C ASP A 55 2.56 5.97 -21.12
N GLU A 56 2.39 6.63 -22.26
CA GLU A 56 1.33 7.60 -22.52
C GLU A 56 -0.09 7.04 -22.30
N SER A 57 -0.27 5.73 -22.49
CA SER A 57 -1.54 5.04 -22.27
C SER A 57 -1.77 4.63 -20.81
N GLY A 58 -0.75 4.77 -19.95
CA GLY A 58 -0.82 4.50 -18.52
C GLY A 58 -1.51 5.61 -17.71
N SER A 59 -1.63 5.38 -16.40
CA SER A 59 -2.19 6.37 -15.46
C SER A 59 -1.15 7.41 -15.03
N LEU A 60 0.11 7.00 -14.91
CA LEU A 60 1.19 7.80 -14.32
C LEU A 60 1.42 9.14 -15.03
N PRO A 61 1.39 9.28 -16.38
CA PRO A 61 1.59 10.58 -17.04
C PRO A 61 0.67 11.70 -16.53
N ALA A 62 -0.55 11.36 -16.12
CA ALA A 62 -1.51 12.33 -15.61
C ALA A 62 -1.48 12.48 -14.08
N THR A 63 -0.96 11.49 -13.35
CA THR A 63 -1.13 11.39 -11.89
C THR A 63 0.17 11.44 -11.08
N HIS A 64 1.33 11.26 -11.69
CA HIS A 64 2.59 11.03 -10.97
C HIS A 64 2.92 12.15 -9.97
N THR A 65 2.75 13.42 -10.34
CA THR A 65 2.98 14.55 -9.42
C THR A 65 1.85 14.70 -8.40
N SER A 66 0.59 14.62 -8.81
CA SER A 66 -0.56 14.93 -7.94
C SER A 66 -0.86 13.84 -6.90
N GLN A 67 -0.51 12.59 -7.20
CA GLN A 67 -0.67 11.45 -6.29
C GLN A 67 0.61 11.10 -5.52
N GLY A 68 1.71 11.82 -5.78
CA GLY A 68 2.95 11.70 -5.03
C GLY A 68 3.90 10.59 -5.49
N SER A 69 3.80 10.11 -6.73
CA SER A 69 4.79 9.20 -7.33
C SER A 69 6.17 9.83 -7.39
N ASP A 70 6.28 11.10 -7.80
CA ASP A 70 7.56 11.81 -7.83
C ASP A 70 8.16 11.86 -6.44
N MET A 71 7.34 12.25 -5.45
CA MET A 71 7.74 12.34 -4.06
C MET A 71 8.26 11.01 -3.51
N GLY A 72 7.50 9.94 -3.74
CA GLY A 72 7.87 8.60 -3.32
C GLY A 72 9.16 8.14 -3.99
N LEU A 73 9.18 8.15 -5.33
CA LEU A 73 10.31 7.70 -6.14
C LEU A 73 11.60 8.41 -5.75
N PHE A 74 11.57 9.75 -5.66
CA PHE A 74 12.72 10.55 -5.30
C PHE A 74 13.18 10.28 -3.86
N GLY A 75 12.26 10.12 -2.91
CA GLY A 75 12.59 9.69 -1.56
C GLY A 75 13.28 8.32 -1.54
N GLY A 76 12.79 7.37 -2.33
CA GLY A 76 13.40 6.05 -2.47
C GLY A 76 14.80 6.08 -3.06
N LEU A 77 15.00 6.89 -4.11
CA LEU A 77 16.30 7.12 -4.75
C LEU A 77 17.30 7.81 -3.81
N LEU A 78 16.81 8.60 -2.85
CA LEU A 78 17.59 9.19 -1.75
C LEU A 78 17.81 8.22 -0.56
N GLY A 79 17.26 7.01 -0.62
CA GLY A 79 17.39 5.98 0.42
C GLY A 79 16.53 6.23 1.66
N TRP A 80 15.43 6.97 1.54
CA TRP A 80 14.54 7.29 2.66
C TRP A 80 13.42 6.26 2.84
N GLU A 81 12.75 6.34 3.98
CA GLU A 81 11.56 5.55 4.31
C GLU A 81 10.28 6.29 3.92
N ALA A 82 9.18 5.53 3.75
CA ALA A 82 7.89 6.07 3.28
C ALA A 82 7.25 7.13 4.19
N HIS A 83 7.71 7.25 5.45
CA HIS A 83 7.22 8.21 6.44
C HIS A 83 8.20 9.36 6.72
N ASP A 84 9.31 9.45 5.97
CA ASP A 84 10.34 10.48 6.16
C ASP A 84 9.77 11.90 5.98
N GLU A 85 10.04 12.79 6.93
CA GLU A 85 9.52 14.16 6.93
C GLU A 85 9.99 15.03 5.77
N ARG A 86 11.09 14.65 5.11
CA ARG A 86 11.66 15.37 3.98
C ARG A 86 10.96 15.04 2.66
N LEU A 87 10.11 14.02 2.61
CA LEU A 87 9.43 13.56 1.39
C LEU A 87 8.78 14.68 0.58
N PRO A 88 8.00 15.62 1.16
CA PRO A 88 7.40 16.72 0.40
C PRO A 88 8.38 17.57 -0.40
N ASN A 89 9.66 17.60 0.02
CA ASN A 89 10.75 18.34 -0.62
C ASN A 89 11.78 17.44 -1.32
N SER A 90 11.48 16.14 -1.48
CA SER A 90 12.39 15.13 -2.07
C SER A 90 13.00 15.55 -3.41
N ARG A 91 12.21 16.19 -4.29
CA ARG A 91 12.71 16.74 -5.56
C ARG A 91 13.84 17.74 -5.35
N GLN A 92 13.68 18.69 -4.43
CA GLN A 92 14.72 19.67 -4.14
C GLN A 92 15.95 18.98 -3.55
N HIS A 93 15.74 17.99 -2.70
CA HIS A 93 16.85 17.21 -2.13
C HIS A 93 17.63 16.40 -3.17
N LEU A 94 16.99 15.84 -4.22
CA LEU A 94 17.72 15.22 -5.33
C LEU A 94 18.65 16.23 -6.03
N ILE A 95 18.12 17.41 -6.35
CA ILE A 95 18.87 18.49 -6.98
C ILE A 95 20.04 18.93 -6.11
N ASP A 96 19.80 19.12 -4.80
CA ASP A 96 20.82 19.55 -3.84
C ASP A 96 21.93 18.50 -3.65
N ASN A 97 21.63 17.21 -3.86
CA ASN A 97 22.62 16.13 -3.86
C ASN A 97 23.31 15.94 -5.22
N GLY A 98 23.02 16.78 -6.21
CA GLY A 98 23.62 16.71 -7.54
C GLY A 98 23.13 15.55 -8.40
N ILE A 99 21.99 14.94 -8.03
CA ILE A 99 21.40 13.82 -8.78
C ILE A 99 20.51 14.40 -9.88
N ALA A 100 20.92 14.20 -11.12
CA ALA A 100 20.17 14.64 -12.29
C ALA A 100 18.99 13.67 -12.56
N PHE A 101 17.88 14.19 -13.07
CA PHE A 101 16.75 13.35 -13.46
C PHE A 101 16.02 13.91 -14.68
N GLU A 102 15.50 13.00 -15.49
CA GLU A 102 14.74 13.32 -16.70
C GLU A 102 13.45 12.51 -16.75
N PHE A 103 12.41 13.10 -17.31
CA PHE A 103 11.15 12.41 -17.59
C PHE A 103 10.96 12.29 -19.10
N GLU A 104 10.59 11.09 -19.55
CA GLU A 104 10.19 10.83 -20.93
C GLU A 104 8.83 10.13 -20.95
N TYR A 105 7.98 10.57 -21.87
CA TYR A 105 6.66 10.02 -22.09
C TYR A 105 6.64 9.46 -23.50
N GLY A 106 6.25 8.19 -23.63
CA GLY A 106 6.27 7.49 -24.91
C GLY A 106 5.28 6.34 -24.95
N ASN A 107 5.19 5.67 -26.08
CA ASN A 107 4.38 4.46 -26.23
C ASN A 107 5.29 3.25 -26.07
N TYR A 108 5.26 2.62 -24.89
CA TYR A 108 6.12 1.50 -24.54
C TYR A 108 5.37 0.16 -24.58
N GLY A 109 4.04 0.18 -24.66
CA GLY A 109 3.18 -1.00 -24.68
C GLY A 109 3.03 -1.65 -23.30
N ASP A 110 3.10 -0.85 -22.22
CA ASP A 110 3.06 -1.38 -20.86
C ASP A 110 1.70 -2.05 -20.56
N ALA A 111 1.75 -3.28 -20.04
CA ALA A 111 0.54 -4.06 -19.76
C ALA A 111 -0.25 -3.55 -18.55
N HIS A 112 0.41 -2.84 -17.62
CA HIS A 112 -0.18 -2.30 -16.41
C HIS A 112 -0.10 -0.77 -16.40
N PRO A 113 -1.17 -0.04 -16.02
CA PRO A 113 -1.20 1.43 -16.11
C PRO A 113 -0.22 2.13 -15.15
N ASN A 114 0.13 1.50 -14.03
CA ASN A 114 1.10 2.01 -13.04
C ASN A 114 2.50 1.38 -13.23
N THR A 115 3.05 1.40 -14.44
CA THR A 115 4.39 0.86 -14.74
C THR A 115 5.45 1.97 -14.67
N TYR A 116 6.53 1.70 -13.95
CA TYR A 116 7.71 2.54 -13.81
C TYR A 116 8.84 1.90 -14.61
N ARG A 117 9.33 2.62 -15.62
CA ARG A 117 10.52 2.25 -16.37
C ARG A 117 11.63 3.22 -16.02
N LEU A 118 12.69 2.71 -15.42
CA LEU A 118 13.78 3.51 -14.90
C LEU A 118 15.09 3.10 -15.57
N THR A 119 15.90 4.08 -15.94
CA THR A 119 17.32 3.87 -16.20
C THR A 119 18.10 4.64 -15.15
N VAL A 120 18.82 3.93 -14.29
CA VAL A 120 19.64 4.51 -13.22
C VAL A 120 21.11 4.43 -13.59
N CYS A 121 21.85 5.51 -13.38
CA CYS A 121 23.28 5.59 -13.70
C CYS A 121 24.05 6.04 -12.45
N GLY A 122 25.08 5.28 -12.08
CA GLY A 122 26.11 5.69 -11.13
C GLY A 122 27.41 6.09 -11.83
N GLU A 123 28.52 6.19 -11.08
CA GLU A 123 29.81 6.59 -11.66
C GLU A 123 30.36 5.56 -12.67
N GLN A 124 30.15 4.27 -12.40
CA GLN A 124 30.79 3.17 -13.16
C GLN A 124 29.80 2.24 -13.84
N GLU A 125 28.52 2.31 -13.50
CA GLU A 125 27.50 1.34 -13.89
C GLU A 125 26.17 2.02 -14.24
N SER A 126 25.38 1.35 -15.08
CA SER A 126 24.06 1.81 -15.50
C SER A 126 23.15 0.61 -15.65
N HIS A 127 21.95 0.70 -15.06
CA HIS A 127 20.98 -0.38 -15.07
C HIS A 127 19.60 0.10 -15.50
N THR A 128 18.82 -0.78 -16.13
CA THR A 128 17.41 -0.57 -16.40
C THR A 128 16.54 -1.42 -15.47
N LEU A 129 15.40 -0.87 -15.07
CA LEU A 129 14.43 -1.54 -14.21
C LEU A 129 13.00 -1.23 -14.69
N ILE A 130 12.19 -2.27 -14.82
CA ILE A 130 10.74 -2.16 -15.04
C ILE A 130 10.04 -2.73 -13.82
N ALA A 131 9.24 -1.89 -13.16
CA ALA A 131 8.44 -2.30 -12.02
C ALA A 131 7.01 -1.78 -12.11
N ILE A 132 6.10 -2.51 -11.48
CA ILE A 132 4.67 -2.22 -11.47
C ILE A 132 4.26 -1.92 -10.04
N SER A 133 3.51 -0.84 -9.82
CA SER A 133 2.76 -0.67 -8.57
C SER A 133 1.46 -1.47 -8.64
N THR A 134 1.37 -2.56 -7.87
CA THR A 134 0.23 -3.47 -7.87
C THR A 134 -0.94 -3.01 -6.98
N GLY A 135 -0.74 -1.97 -6.16
CA GLY A 135 -1.76 -1.40 -5.28
C GLY A 135 -1.41 -1.55 -3.80
N GLY A 136 -2.01 -0.75 -2.92
CA GLY A 136 -1.73 -0.81 -1.47
C GLY A 136 -0.30 -0.42 -1.05
N GLY A 137 0.54 0.04 -1.99
CA GLY A 137 1.97 0.25 -1.78
C GLY A 137 2.83 -0.94 -2.22
N MET A 138 2.23 -2.04 -2.64
CA MET A 138 2.92 -3.23 -3.15
C MET A 138 3.46 -3.00 -4.56
N ILE A 139 4.53 -3.72 -4.88
CA ILE A 139 5.25 -3.60 -6.14
C ILE A 139 5.53 -4.99 -6.71
N GLU A 140 5.77 -5.04 -8.01
CA GLU A 140 6.41 -6.18 -8.66
C GLU A 140 7.48 -5.65 -9.62
N VAL A 141 8.74 -6.02 -9.43
CA VAL A 141 9.78 -5.81 -10.44
C VAL A 141 9.69 -6.95 -11.44
N THR A 142 9.48 -6.60 -12.71
CA THR A 142 9.26 -7.57 -13.80
C THR A 142 10.47 -7.70 -14.70
N SER A 143 11.35 -6.70 -14.74
CA SER A 143 12.57 -6.75 -15.55
C SER A 143 13.69 -5.93 -14.94
N ILE A 144 14.91 -6.45 -15.02
CA ILE A 144 16.16 -5.74 -14.73
C ILE A 144 17.12 -6.03 -15.89
N ASP A 145 17.62 -4.98 -16.55
CA ASP A 145 18.56 -5.08 -17.67
C ASP A 145 18.18 -6.13 -18.73
N ASP A 146 16.91 -6.08 -19.17
CA ASP A 146 16.31 -7.00 -20.13
C ASP A 146 16.19 -8.46 -19.67
N PHE A 147 16.55 -8.79 -18.43
CA PHE A 147 16.22 -10.08 -17.82
C PHE A 147 14.82 -10.04 -17.22
N ASP A 148 13.98 -11.01 -17.57
CA ASP A 148 12.70 -11.22 -16.90
C ASP A 148 12.94 -11.69 -15.45
N VAL A 149 12.41 -10.94 -14.49
CA VAL A 149 12.44 -11.26 -13.06
C VAL A 149 11.02 -11.19 -12.48
N SER A 150 10.85 -11.69 -11.26
CA SER A 150 9.63 -11.44 -10.47
C SER A 150 10.07 -11.22 -9.04
N MET A 151 9.91 -9.98 -8.56
CA MET A 151 10.33 -9.58 -7.22
C MET A 151 9.23 -8.72 -6.58
N ASP A 152 8.71 -9.16 -5.45
CA ASP A 152 7.70 -8.44 -4.65
C ASP A 152 8.33 -7.42 -3.67
N GLY A 153 9.66 -7.42 -3.56
CA GLY A 153 10.43 -6.61 -2.62
C GLY A 153 10.51 -7.19 -1.20
N GLY A 154 10.08 -8.43 -0.98
CA GLY A 154 10.09 -9.12 0.31
C GLY A 154 11.35 -9.93 0.59
N PHE A 155 12.15 -10.26 -0.41
CA PHE A 155 13.42 -10.97 -0.27
C PHE A 155 14.63 -10.03 -0.28
N ASP A 156 15.75 -10.49 0.30
CA ASP A 156 17.09 -10.01 -0.03
C ASP A 156 17.47 -10.63 -1.38
N GLU A 157 17.72 -9.78 -2.37
CA GLU A 157 17.95 -10.21 -3.75
C GLU A 157 19.44 -10.04 -4.08
N THR A 158 20.06 -11.09 -4.59
CA THR A 158 21.44 -11.06 -5.07
C THR A 158 21.46 -11.43 -6.54
N LEU A 159 21.95 -10.51 -7.38
CA LEU A 159 22.04 -10.69 -8.83
C LEU A 159 23.50 -10.88 -9.21
N VAL A 160 23.79 -11.97 -9.92
CA VAL A 160 25.15 -12.30 -10.38
C VAL A 160 25.13 -12.54 -11.88
N ARG A 161 25.71 -11.62 -12.65
CA ARG A 161 25.92 -11.81 -14.09
C ARG A 161 27.06 -12.79 -14.32
N LEU A 162 26.91 -13.68 -15.29
CA LEU A 162 27.91 -14.71 -15.58
C LEU A 162 28.67 -14.37 -16.87
N ALA A 163 29.99 -14.54 -16.86
CA ALA A 163 30.82 -14.40 -18.06
C ALA A 163 30.65 -15.62 -18.99
N ASP A 164 30.60 -15.36 -20.30
CA ASP A 164 30.64 -16.36 -21.39
C ASP A 164 29.65 -17.55 -21.28
N PRO A 165 28.34 -17.31 -21.36
CA PRO A 165 27.34 -18.37 -21.19
C PRO A 165 27.23 -19.34 -22.37
N ALA A 166 27.74 -18.97 -23.54
CA ALA A 166 27.71 -19.81 -24.74
C ALA A 166 28.75 -20.95 -24.72
N SER A 167 29.79 -20.85 -23.89
CA SER A 167 30.86 -21.85 -23.80
C SER A 167 30.67 -22.87 -22.67
N ASN A 168 29.66 -22.69 -21.80
CA ASN A 168 29.61 -23.35 -20.50
C ASN A 168 28.37 -24.26 -20.31
N GLU A 169 28.47 -25.52 -20.75
CA GLU A 169 27.45 -26.58 -20.55
C GLU A 169 27.00 -26.69 -19.08
N SER A 170 27.86 -26.29 -18.13
CA SER A 170 27.60 -26.35 -16.69
C SER A 170 26.53 -25.37 -16.21
N ILE A 171 26.29 -24.25 -16.91
CA ILE A 171 25.26 -23.27 -16.53
C ILE A 171 23.86 -23.76 -16.94
N GLN A 172 23.74 -24.37 -18.13
CA GLN A 172 22.47 -24.92 -18.62
C GLN A 172 22.02 -26.17 -17.86
N THR A 173 22.97 -26.87 -17.24
CA THR A 173 22.73 -28.09 -16.44
C THR A 173 22.79 -27.82 -14.93
N LEU A 174 22.81 -26.54 -14.53
CA LEU A 174 22.89 -26.13 -13.14
C LEU A 174 21.66 -26.57 -12.35
N ASP A 175 21.88 -27.37 -11.32
CA ASP A 175 20.86 -27.72 -10.34
C ASP A 175 20.64 -26.54 -9.38
N CYS A 176 19.62 -25.74 -9.68
CA CYS A 176 19.25 -24.57 -8.89
C CYS A 176 18.83 -24.92 -7.46
N GLU A 177 18.23 -26.09 -7.23
CA GLU A 177 17.83 -26.52 -5.88
C GLU A 177 19.05 -26.90 -5.04
N LEU A 178 20.02 -27.58 -5.64
CA LEU A 178 21.28 -27.90 -4.97
C LEU A 178 22.04 -26.61 -4.63
N LEU A 179 22.15 -25.68 -5.59
CA LEU A 179 22.84 -24.42 -5.37
C LEU A 179 22.14 -23.56 -4.29
N ALA A 180 20.80 -23.53 -4.26
CA ALA A 180 20.06 -22.85 -3.20
C ALA A 180 20.40 -23.41 -1.81
N LYS A 181 20.49 -24.75 -1.68
CA LYS A 181 20.89 -25.40 -0.42
C LYS A 181 22.33 -25.08 -0.02
N GLU A 182 23.25 -25.06 -0.97
CA GLU A 182 24.67 -24.72 -0.71
C GLU A 182 24.85 -23.26 -0.30
N LEU A 183 24.04 -22.37 -0.87
CA LEU A 183 24.04 -20.94 -0.55
C LEU A 183 23.25 -20.61 0.71
N LEU A 184 22.42 -21.52 1.22
CA LEU A 184 21.38 -21.24 2.22
C LEU A 184 20.42 -20.13 1.74
N ALA A 185 20.12 -20.15 0.44
CA ALA A 185 19.14 -19.29 -0.20
C ALA A 185 17.77 -19.98 -0.27
N ASP A 186 16.71 -19.19 -0.39
CA ASP A 186 15.36 -19.71 -0.51
C ASP A 186 15.06 -20.15 -1.96
N HIS A 187 15.45 -19.31 -2.93
CA HIS A 187 15.32 -19.62 -4.34
C HIS A 187 16.56 -19.18 -5.13
N VAL A 188 16.91 -19.97 -6.15
CA VAL A 188 17.90 -19.61 -7.16
C VAL A 188 17.26 -19.80 -8.52
N HIS A 189 17.34 -18.77 -9.36
CA HIS A 189 16.83 -18.78 -10.72
C HIS A 189 17.94 -18.42 -11.70
N VAL A 190 18.06 -19.21 -12.76
CA VAL A 190 18.85 -18.83 -13.93
C VAL A 190 17.96 -18.00 -14.85
N ARG A 191 18.32 -16.75 -15.06
CA ARG A 191 17.65 -15.82 -15.98
C ARG A 191 18.51 -15.66 -17.23
N THR A 192 17.85 -15.69 -18.39
CA THR A 192 18.51 -15.59 -19.69
C THR A 192 17.91 -14.43 -20.46
N SER A 193 18.76 -13.56 -21.03
CA SER A 193 18.35 -12.50 -21.96
C SER A 193 19.36 -12.45 -23.10
N ASP A 194 18.89 -12.69 -24.33
CA ASP A 194 19.71 -12.90 -25.51
C ASP A 194 20.88 -13.90 -25.29
N GLN A 195 22.12 -13.40 -25.26
CA GLN A 195 23.34 -14.17 -25.03
C GLN A 195 23.93 -13.94 -23.63
N ASN A 196 23.17 -13.33 -22.71
CA ASN A 196 23.60 -13.06 -21.34
C ASN A 196 22.87 -13.96 -20.35
N VAL A 197 23.52 -14.29 -19.24
CA VAL A 197 22.95 -15.08 -18.15
C VAL A 197 23.18 -14.39 -16.82
N MET A 198 22.15 -14.39 -15.99
CA MET A 198 22.15 -13.88 -14.63
C MET A 198 21.61 -14.94 -13.67
N LEU A 199 22.30 -15.14 -12.56
CA LEU A 199 21.74 -15.84 -11.40
C LEU A 199 20.98 -14.81 -10.56
N GLN A 200 19.68 -15.02 -10.40
CA GLN A 200 18.86 -14.32 -9.42
C GLN A 200 18.75 -15.22 -8.18
N ILE A 201 19.24 -14.75 -7.05
CA ILE A 201 19.23 -15.49 -5.79
C ILE A 201 18.37 -14.73 -4.79
N GLN A 202 17.31 -15.37 -4.30
CA GLN A 202 16.37 -14.82 -3.34
C GLN A 202 16.59 -15.46 -1.97
N SER A 203 16.69 -14.64 -0.93
CA SER A 203 16.80 -15.15 0.43
C SER A 203 16.09 -14.27 1.46
N SER A 204 15.48 -14.91 2.44
CA SER A 204 14.88 -14.33 3.63
C SER A 204 15.93 -13.82 4.61
N GLN A 205 17.19 -14.25 4.45
CA GLN A 205 18.35 -13.75 5.20
C GLN A 205 19.46 -13.31 4.24
N ARG A 206 20.15 -12.23 4.60
CA ARG A 206 21.21 -11.68 3.76
C ARG A 206 22.35 -12.69 3.62
N LEU A 207 22.69 -13.03 2.38
CA LEU A 207 23.76 -13.99 2.09
C LEU A 207 25.14 -13.40 2.36
N GLU A 208 26.00 -14.12 3.09
CA GLU A 208 27.38 -13.69 3.29
C GLU A 208 28.19 -13.74 2.00
N PHE A 209 29.01 -12.72 1.76
CA PHE A 209 29.84 -12.64 0.55
C PHE A 209 30.82 -13.82 0.43
N ALA A 210 31.38 -14.29 1.55
CA ALA A 210 32.25 -15.47 1.58
C ALA A 210 31.54 -16.77 1.18
N THR A 211 30.21 -16.86 1.37
CA THR A 211 29.42 -18.01 0.93
C THR A 211 29.20 -17.94 -0.58
N LEU A 212 28.84 -16.76 -1.12
CA LEU A 212 28.73 -16.56 -2.57
C LEU A 212 30.03 -16.90 -3.29
N GLN A 213 31.18 -16.40 -2.80
CA GLN A 213 32.48 -16.66 -3.44
C GLN A 213 32.91 -18.14 -3.41
N ARG A 214 32.50 -18.90 -2.38
CA ARG A 214 32.86 -20.33 -2.27
C ARG A 214 31.98 -21.20 -3.16
N SER A 215 30.70 -20.86 -3.27
CA SER A 215 29.70 -21.68 -3.94
C SER A 215 29.48 -21.31 -5.40
N LEU A 216 29.89 -20.11 -5.84
CA LEU A 216 29.84 -19.69 -7.25
C LEU A 216 31.20 -19.92 -7.91
N PRO A 217 31.36 -20.97 -8.74
CA PRO A 217 32.63 -21.31 -9.38
C PRO A 217 32.97 -20.40 -10.57
N TRP A 218 32.07 -19.50 -10.95
CA TRP A 218 32.20 -18.65 -12.15
C TRP A 218 32.63 -17.23 -11.80
N GLU A 219 33.52 -16.67 -12.61
CA GLU A 219 33.85 -15.25 -12.53
C GLU A 219 32.65 -14.41 -13.02
N SER A 220 32.29 -13.40 -12.24
CA SER A 220 31.33 -12.39 -12.66
C SER A 220 32.10 -11.25 -13.33
N PRO A 221 31.75 -10.87 -14.57
CA PRO A 221 32.44 -9.78 -15.29
C PRO A 221 32.08 -8.40 -14.70
N GLU A 222 31.03 -8.33 -13.88
CA GLU A 222 30.47 -7.14 -13.28
C GLU A 222 30.36 -7.33 -11.75
N PRO A 223 30.22 -6.23 -10.97
CA PRO A 223 29.95 -6.33 -9.55
C PRO A 223 28.68 -7.14 -9.24
N ILE A 224 28.69 -7.87 -8.12
CA ILE A 224 27.48 -8.53 -7.61
C ILE A 224 26.54 -7.47 -7.08
N VAL A 225 25.33 -7.39 -7.66
CA VAL A 225 24.30 -6.44 -7.25
C VAL A 225 23.47 -7.04 -6.12
N ARG A 226 23.14 -6.23 -5.11
CA ARG A 226 22.36 -6.64 -3.94
C ARG A 226 21.26 -5.63 -3.66
N LEU A 227 20.03 -6.10 -3.61
CA LEU A 227 18.86 -5.27 -3.37
C LEU A 227 18.26 -5.65 -2.02
N ALA A 228 18.15 -4.68 -1.11
CA ALA A 228 17.61 -4.91 0.21
C ALA A 228 16.07 -5.06 0.14
N PRO A 229 15.46 -5.86 1.03
CA PRO A 229 14.00 -5.95 1.11
C PRO A 229 13.39 -4.58 1.48
N VAL A 230 12.27 -4.27 0.84
CA VAL A 230 11.54 -2.99 0.97
C VAL A 230 10.14 -3.17 1.59
N LEU A 231 9.79 -4.40 1.95
CA LEU A 231 8.57 -4.74 2.68
C LEU A 231 8.83 -4.88 4.20
N PRO A 232 7.87 -4.47 5.06
CA PRO A 232 7.96 -4.64 6.51
C PRO A 232 8.17 -6.10 6.95
N ILE A 233 7.43 -7.03 6.33
CA ILE A 233 7.54 -8.47 6.58
C ILE A 233 8.13 -9.13 5.36
N ARG A 234 9.24 -9.83 5.56
CA ARG A 234 9.94 -10.55 4.50
C ARG A 234 9.07 -11.64 3.91
N SER A 235 9.31 -11.93 2.65
CA SER A 235 8.71 -13.08 1.97
C SER A 235 9.42 -14.36 2.40
N ARG A 236 8.71 -15.48 2.32
CA ARG A 236 9.21 -16.80 2.70
C ARG A 236 8.83 -17.81 1.63
N PRO A 237 9.73 -18.74 1.28
CA PRO A 237 9.40 -19.82 0.36
C PRO A 237 8.34 -20.74 0.99
N ASN A 238 7.38 -21.19 0.19
CA ASN A 238 6.44 -22.26 0.54
C ASN A 238 5.72 -22.04 1.90
N ALA A 239 5.33 -20.80 2.21
CA ALA A 239 4.64 -20.51 3.46
C ALA A 239 3.25 -21.18 3.48
N GLU A 240 3.10 -22.25 4.26
CA GLU A 240 1.80 -22.85 4.52
C GLU A 240 1.03 -22.01 5.53
N ILE A 241 -0.04 -21.35 5.08
CA ILE A 241 -0.95 -20.60 5.96
C ILE A 241 -2.08 -21.49 6.48
N PRO A 242 -2.61 -21.20 7.68
CA PRO A 242 -3.56 -22.10 8.35
C PRO A 242 -4.95 -22.10 7.69
N PHE A 243 -5.28 -21.06 6.93
CA PHE A 243 -6.53 -20.88 6.20
C PHE A 243 -6.40 -19.70 5.23
N GLN A 244 -7.15 -19.72 4.13
CA GLN A 244 -7.12 -18.68 3.10
C GLN A 244 -8.32 -17.72 3.17
N ASP A 245 -9.46 -18.20 3.69
CA ASP A 245 -10.73 -17.49 3.73
C ASP A 245 -11.45 -17.65 5.08
N CYS A 246 -12.50 -16.85 5.28
CA CYS A 246 -13.24 -16.83 6.53
C CYS A 246 -14.01 -18.14 6.75
N ASN A 247 -14.55 -18.75 5.70
CA ASN A 247 -15.32 -19.99 5.77
C ASN A 247 -14.45 -21.15 6.28
N THR A 248 -13.22 -21.26 5.78
CA THR A 248 -12.23 -22.26 6.22
C THR A 248 -11.90 -22.05 7.69
N LEU A 249 -11.69 -20.80 8.13
CA LEU A 249 -11.50 -20.47 9.54
C LEU A 249 -12.71 -20.86 10.39
N THR A 250 -13.91 -20.44 10.01
CA THR A 250 -15.14 -20.70 10.78
C THR A 250 -15.57 -22.17 10.79
N SER A 251 -15.10 -22.96 9.83
CA SER A 251 -15.31 -24.41 9.79
C SER A 251 -14.41 -25.18 10.74
N GLN A 252 -13.39 -24.54 11.33
CA GLN A 252 -12.51 -25.20 12.29
C GLN A 252 -13.26 -25.54 13.58
N ALA A 253 -13.03 -26.75 14.09
CA ALA A 253 -13.58 -27.16 15.37
C ALA A 253 -13.08 -26.21 16.47
N ASN A 254 -14.02 -25.67 17.26
CA ASN A 254 -13.72 -24.70 18.33
C ASN A 254 -13.18 -23.35 17.83
N VAL A 255 -13.63 -22.84 16.68
CA VAL A 255 -13.23 -21.49 16.21
C VAL A 255 -13.42 -20.40 17.27
N ASP A 256 -14.46 -20.53 18.11
CA ASP A 256 -14.78 -19.60 19.20
C ASP A 256 -14.03 -19.88 20.52
N SER A 257 -13.15 -20.89 20.56
CA SER A 257 -12.30 -21.15 21.74
C SER A 257 -11.22 -20.09 21.96
N LYS A 258 -10.91 -19.29 20.93
CA LYS A 258 -10.02 -18.15 21.02
C LYS A 258 -10.55 -16.99 20.17
N PRO A 259 -10.26 -15.74 20.57
CA PRO A 259 -10.71 -14.55 19.85
C PRO A 259 -10.00 -14.42 18.50
N LEU A 260 -10.61 -13.66 17.58
CA LEU A 260 -10.13 -13.48 16.19
C LEU A 260 -8.67 -13.01 16.11
N TRP A 261 -8.22 -12.14 17.02
CA TRP A 261 -6.83 -11.66 17.02
C TRP A 261 -5.80 -12.77 17.21
N LYS A 262 -6.15 -13.86 17.91
CA LYS A 262 -5.23 -14.98 18.13
C LYS A 262 -5.06 -15.79 16.86
N TRP A 263 -6.13 -15.95 16.08
CA TRP A 263 -6.07 -16.50 14.72
C TRP A 263 -5.23 -15.62 13.79
N ALA A 264 -5.32 -14.30 13.94
CA ALA A 264 -4.52 -13.35 13.17
C ALA A 264 -3.02 -13.48 13.48
N VAL A 265 -2.66 -13.64 14.76
CA VAL A 265 -1.28 -13.93 15.18
C VAL A 265 -0.78 -15.22 14.56
N GLU A 266 -1.55 -16.31 14.66
CA GLU A 266 -1.14 -17.60 14.10
C GLU A 266 -0.97 -17.57 12.58
N TYR A 267 -1.87 -16.86 11.88
CA TYR A 267 -1.76 -16.62 10.44
C TYR A 267 -0.44 -15.92 10.10
N GLU A 268 -0.15 -14.78 10.76
CA GLU A 268 1.02 -13.96 10.44
C GLU A 268 2.34 -14.62 10.88
N MET A 269 2.32 -15.42 11.96
CA MET A 269 3.46 -16.25 12.36
C MET A 269 3.82 -17.26 11.28
N GLN A 270 2.82 -17.96 10.72
CA GLN A 270 3.04 -18.97 9.68
C GLN A 270 3.47 -18.31 8.36
N ARG A 271 2.76 -17.25 7.95
CA ARG A 271 3.08 -16.47 6.74
C ARG A 271 4.46 -15.83 6.81
N GLY A 272 4.74 -15.10 7.90
CA GLY A 272 5.91 -14.22 8.02
C GLY A 272 7.12 -14.85 8.72
N GLY A 273 6.98 -16.04 9.30
CA GLY A 273 8.06 -16.68 10.07
C GLY A 273 8.40 -15.94 11.37
N LEU A 274 7.41 -15.30 11.96
CA LEU A 274 7.53 -14.47 13.14
C LEU A 274 7.14 -15.25 14.40
N THR A 275 7.65 -14.81 15.54
CA THR A 275 7.11 -15.18 16.84
C THR A 275 5.85 -14.36 17.15
N GLU A 276 5.01 -14.89 18.05
CA GLU A 276 3.83 -14.15 18.53
C GLU A 276 4.20 -12.77 19.10
N ARG A 277 5.31 -12.67 19.83
CA ARG A 277 5.74 -11.40 20.42
C ARG A 277 6.14 -10.39 19.35
N GLU A 278 6.86 -10.80 18.30
CA GLU A 278 7.21 -9.91 17.19
C GLU A 278 5.99 -9.41 16.42
N VAL A 279 4.96 -10.25 16.25
CA VAL A 279 3.68 -9.82 15.65
C VAL A 279 2.99 -8.77 16.53
N LEU A 280 2.93 -9.01 17.84
CA LEU A 280 2.31 -8.07 18.78
C LEU A 280 3.09 -6.75 18.87
N ASP A 281 4.42 -6.80 18.99
CA ASP A 281 5.28 -5.62 19.07
C ASP A 281 5.11 -4.71 17.85
N ARG A 282 5.14 -5.29 16.65
CA ARG A 282 4.90 -4.52 15.42
C ARG A 282 3.53 -3.87 15.39
N MET A 283 2.49 -4.56 15.86
CA MET A 283 1.16 -3.95 15.88
C MET A 283 1.04 -2.88 16.96
N ILE A 284 1.71 -3.03 18.11
CA ILE A 284 1.79 -1.99 19.14
C ILE A 284 2.47 -0.73 18.57
N GLU A 285 3.56 -0.88 17.82
CA GLU A 285 4.23 0.24 17.15
C GLU A 285 3.27 0.96 16.18
N ILE A 286 2.50 0.22 15.39
CA ILE A 286 1.48 0.80 14.49
C ILE A 286 0.41 1.56 15.28
N VAL A 287 -0.09 1.01 16.40
CA VAL A 287 -1.06 1.68 17.26
C VAL A 287 -0.50 2.99 17.83
N GLN A 288 0.76 2.98 18.27
CA GLN A 288 1.43 4.17 18.79
C GLN A 288 1.65 5.25 17.72
N ILE A 289 1.99 4.85 16.49
CA ILE A 289 2.08 5.76 15.34
C ILE A 289 0.71 6.37 15.05
N ALA A 290 -0.36 5.55 14.99
CA ALA A 290 -1.72 6.05 14.76
C ALA A 290 -2.16 7.07 15.83
N ARG A 291 -1.85 6.79 17.10
CA ARG A 291 -2.12 7.69 18.22
C ARG A 291 -1.38 9.02 18.04
N THR A 292 -0.08 8.96 17.79
CA THR A 292 0.77 10.14 17.57
C THR A 292 0.27 10.98 16.39
N SER A 293 -0.15 10.33 15.30
CA SER A 293 -0.73 11.01 14.13
C SER A 293 -2.03 11.74 14.49
N ILE A 294 -2.96 11.10 15.21
CA ILE A 294 -4.20 11.75 15.65
C ILE A 294 -3.91 12.92 16.59
N GLU A 295 -2.99 12.76 17.55
CA GLU A 295 -2.58 13.84 18.45
C GLU A 295 -2.00 15.03 17.68
N SER A 296 -1.16 14.78 16.67
CA SER A 296 -0.67 15.81 15.76
C SER A 296 -1.81 16.52 15.05
N GLY A 297 -2.80 15.78 14.56
CA GLY A 297 -3.98 16.35 13.91
C GLY A 297 -4.78 17.26 14.85
N LEU A 298 -4.98 16.82 16.09
CA LEU A 298 -5.67 17.58 17.13
C LEU A 298 -4.93 18.86 17.54
N ASN A 299 -3.62 18.95 17.29
CA ASN A 299 -2.83 20.14 17.56
C ASN A 299 -2.89 21.19 16.44
N GLY A 300 -3.53 20.88 15.31
CA GLY A 300 -3.63 21.79 14.17
C GLY A 300 -2.90 21.24 12.94
N THR A 301 -3.47 21.49 11.76
CA THR A 301 -2.86 21.10 10.49
C THR A 301 -2.95 22.25 9.49
N GLU A 302 -1.94 22.39 8.65
CA GLU A 302 -1.90 23.39 7.58
C GLU A 302 -1.25 22.80 6.33
N TYR A 303 -1.85 23.05 5.17
CA TYR A 303 -1.29 22.69 3.87
C TYR A 303 -1.98 23.51 2.79
N ALA A 304 -1.25 23.99 1.79
CA ALA A 304 -1.80 24.91 0.80
C ALA A 304 -2.76 24.22 -0.18
N ASP A 305 -2.43 23.00 -0.63
CA ASP A 305 -3.21 22.24 -1.61
C ASP A 305 -4.24 21.33 -0.91
N ARG A 306 -5.21 21.93 -0.23
CA ARG A 306 -6.31 21.22 0.46
C ARG A 306 -7.68 21.88 0.28
N VAL A 307 -8.73 21.07 0.32
CA VAL A 307 -10.13 21.49 0.23
C VAL A 307 -10.68 21.87 1.62
N LEU A 308 -10.41 21.05 2.62
CA LEU A 308 -10.92 21.17 3.99
C LEU A 308 -9.82 21.66 4.91
N GLY A 309 -10.01 22.76 5.64
CA GLY A 309 -9.05 23.25 6.66
C GLY A 309 -9.07 22.45 7.98
N TYR A 310 -8.50 23.01 9.05
CA TYR A 310 -8.50 22.44 10.40
C TYR A 310 -9.89 22.55 11.06
N GLN A 311 -10.69 21.50 10.96
CA GLN A 311 -12.05 21.39 11.48
C GLN A 311 -12.13 20.63 12.81
N SER A 312 -11.18 19.72 13.08
CA SER A 312 -11.16 18.93 14.32
C SER A 312 -11.10 19.81 15.59
N GLY A 313 -10.42 20.96 15.53
CA GLY A 313 -10.40 21.94 16.63
C GLY A 313 -11.80 22.46 16.99
N GLY A 314 -12.56 22.91 16.00
CA GLY A 314 -13.93 23.41 16.21
C GLY A 314 -14.90 22.31 16.67
N PHE A 315 -14.69 21.06 16.24
CA PHE A 315 -15.45 19.92 16.75
C PHE A 315 -15.11 19.63 18.22
N ARG A 316 -13.81 19.62 18.58
CA ARG A 316 -13.33 19.43 19.96
C ARG A 316 -13.90 20.47 20.91
N ASP A 317 -13.90 21.74 20.53
CA ASP A 317 -14.45 22.84 21.35
C ASP A 317 -15.95 22.65 21.62
N LYS A 318 -16.72 22.25 20.60
CA LYS A 318 -18.16 21.96 20.75
C LYS A 318 -18.43 20.71 21.57
N LEU A 319 -17.58 19.69 21.46
CA LEU A 319 -17.66 18.47 22.26
C LEU A 319 -17.40 18.78 23.74
N GLN A 320 -16.33 19.52 24.06
CA GLN A 320 -15.96 19.90 25.42
C GLN A 320 -16.98 20.85 26.08
N SER A 321 -17.59 21.74 25.29
CA SER A 321 -18.62 22.67 25.77
C SER A 321 -20.03 22.07 25.87
N GLY A 322 -20.21 20.80 25.47
CA GLY A 322 -21.52 20.13 25.52
C GLY A 322 -22.54 20.66 24.50
N GLN A 323 -22.08 21.28 23.41
CA GLN A 323 -22.92 21.87 22.36
C GLN A 323 -23.28 20.90 21.23
N LEU A 324 -22.72 19.69 21.24
CA LEU A 324 -23.06 18.63 20.29
C LEU A 324 -24.23 17.78 20.81
N LEU A 325 -24.90 17.07 19.90
CA LEU A 325 -25.82 16.00 20.29
C LEU A 325 -25.02 14.91 21.03
N ASP A 326 -25.56 14.40 22.12
CA ASP A 326 -24.91 13.34 22.89
C ASP A 326 -25.00 12.00 22.15
N ALA A 327 -23.88 11.58 21.58
CA ALA A 327 -23.70 10.30 20.91
C ALA A 327 -22.61 9.44 21.60
N GLY A 328 -22.23 9.78 22.83
CA GLY A 328 -21.19 9.06 23.58
C GLY A 328 -19.86 8.94 22.82
N ALA A 329 -19.27 7.74 22.85
CA ALA A 329 -17.98 7.45 22.20
C ALA A 329 -17.95 7.76 20.70
N LEU A 330 -19.09 7.76 20.01
CA LEU A 330 -19.15 8.11 18.59
C LEU A 330 -18.66 9.53 18.32
N ASN A 331 -18.94 10.50 19.20
CA ASN A 331 -18.43 11.85 19.04
C ASN A 331 -16.89 11.89 19.09
N GLN A 332 -16.28 11.09 19.98
CA GLN A 332 -14.82 10.98 20.06
C GLN A 332 -14.25 10.31 18.79
N ILE A 333 -14.93 9.28 18.28
CA ILE A 333 -14.55 8.62 17.01
C ILE A 333 -14.60 9.61 15.84
N VAL A 334 -15.64 10.45 15.74
CA VAL A 334 -15.76 11.50 14.71
C VAL A 334 -14.59 12.50 14.82
N LEU A 335 -14.26 12.92 16.04
CA LEU A 335 -13.13 13.82 16.30
C LEU A 335 -11.79 13.22 15.83
N TYR A 336 -11.49 11.98 16.23
CA TYR A 336 -10.25 11.30 15.86
C TYR A 336 -10.17 10.99 14.37
N THR A 337 -11.31 10.62 13.76
CA THR A 337 -11.40 10.40 12.31
C THR A 337 -11.07 11.69 11.56
N THR A 338 -11.62 12.81 12.04
CA THR A 338 -11.38 14.14 11.45
C THR A 338 -9.92 14.53 11.58
N ALA A 339 -9.32 14.37 12.76
CA ALA A 339 -7.92 14.67 13.00
C ALA A 339 -6.98 13.84 12.11
N MET A 340 -7.20 12.52 11.98
CA MET A 340 -6.38 11.65 11.13
C MET A 340 -6.48 12.03 9.65
N MET A 341 -7.68 12.31 9.14
CA MET A 341 -7.86 12.73 7.74
C MET A 341 -7.24 14.11 7.46
N GLU A 342 -7.22 15.01 8.45
CA GLU A 342 -6.53 16.29 8.34
C GLU A 342 -5.00 16.13 8.30
N VAL A 343 -4.44 15.20 9.08
CA VAL A 343 -3.01 14.83 9.06
C VAL A 343 -2.63 14.29 7.69
N LYS A 344 -3.43 13.35 7.17
CA LYS A 344 -3.28 12.81 5.81
C LYS A 344 -3.24 13.92 4.76
N SER A 345 -4.18 14.85 4.82
CA SER A 345 -4.30 15.96 3.85
C SER A 345 -3.24 17.07 4.05
N SER A 346 -2.45 17.00 5.12
CA SER A 346 -1.34 17.91 5.40
C SER A 346 0.04 17.24 5.30
N MET A 347 0.12 16.09 4.62
CA MET A 347 1.37 15.33 4.42
C MET A 347 2.03 14.86 5.73
N GLY A 348 1.24 14.74 6.79
CA GLY A 348 1.64 14.07 8.02
C GLY A 348 1.77 12.56 7.85
N VAL A 349 2.30 11.90 8.88
CA VAL A 349 2.45 10.44 8.89
C VAL A 349 1.07 9.80 9.12
N ILE A 350 0.75 8.78 8.33
CA ILE A 350 -0.45 7.95 8.48
C ILE A 350 -0.09 6.47 8.34
N ILE A 351 -1.03 5.60 8.70
CA ILE A 351 -1.00 4.17 8.36
C ILE A 351 -2.14 3.90 7.38
N ALA A 352 -1.85 3.31 6.22
CA ALA A 352 -2.90 2.84 5.34
C ALA A 352 -3.67 1.68 5.99
N ALA A 353 -5.00 1.77 6.04
CA ALA A 353 -5.85 0.83 6.79
C ALA A 353 -7.25 0.66 6.15
N PRO A 354 -7.37 0.05 4.95
CA PRO A 354 -6.28 -0.58 4.18
C PRO A 354 -5.64 0.30 3.11
N THR A 355 -6.16 1.51 2.91
CA THR A 355 -5.58 2.49 1.97
C THR A 355 -5.33 3.82 2.65
N ALA A 356 -4.56 4.70 2.01
CA ALA A 356 -4.40 6.08 2.45
C ALA A 356 -5.75 6.86 2.46
N GLY A 357 -6.70 6.50 1.60
CA GLY A 357 -8.03 7.12 1.55
C GLY A 357 -8.97 6.69 2.67
N ALA A 358 -8.76 5.50 3.23
CA ALA A 358 -9.52 4.94 4.35
C ALA A 358 -8.70 4.82 5.65
N CYS A 359 -7.59 5.55 5.75
CA CYS A 359 -6.62 5.44 6.86
C CYS A 359 -7.17 5.82 8.24
N ALA A 360 -8.36 6.43 8.34
CA ALA A 360 -8.84 6.98 9.60
C ALA A 360 -9.84 6.07 10.32
N ALA A 361 -10.69 5.33 9.60
CA ALA A 361 -11.81 4.59 10.20
C ALA A 361 -11.35 3.59 11.28
N LEU A 362 -10.39 2.72 10.97
CA LEU A 362 -9.85 1.74 11.92
C LEU A 362 -9.17 2.40 13.12
N PRO A 363 -8.10 3.22 12.94
CA PRO A 363 -7.37 3.75 14.08
C PRO A 363 -8.22 4.67 14.95
N ALA A 364 -9.04 5.55 14.36
CA ALA A 364 -9.88 6.46 15.13
C ALA A 364 -10.90 5.70 15.98
N THR A 365 -11.52 4.66 15.42
CA THR A 365 -12.52 3.84 16.11
C THR A 365 -11.89 3.07 17.28
N CYS A 366 -10.76 2.39 17.03
CA CYS A 366 -10.09 1.60 18.05
C CYS A 366 -9.45 2.45 19.15
N LEU A 367 -8.86 3.61 18.82
CA LEU A 367 -8.25 4.48 19.84
C LEU A 367 -9.32 5.16 20.70
N ALA A 368 -10.37 5.73 20.10
CA ALA A 368 -11.44 6.38 20.86
C ALA A 368 -12.22 5.38 21.74
N MET A 369 -12.52 4.19 21.21
CA MET A 369 -13.19 3.15 22.01
C MET A 369 -12.24 2.57 23.07
N GLY A 370 -10.96 2.39 22.74
CA GLY A 370 -9.95 1.86 23.66
C GLY A 370 -9.77 2.77 24.87
N GLU A 371 -9.74 4.08 24.66
CA GLU A 371 -9.74 5.06 25.73
C GLU A 371 -11.03 5.01 26.57
N SER A 372 -12.20 4.93 25.92
CA SER A 372 -13.49 4.79 26.62
C SER A 372 -13.58 3.52 27.48
N LEU A 373 -12.89 2.45 27.07
CA LEU A 373 -12.83 1.17 27.78
C LEU A 373 -11.59 1.05 28.69
N SER A 374 -10.73 2.07 28.74
CA SER A 374 -9.46 2.07 29.48
C SER A 374 -8.52 0.91 29.12
N LEU A 375 -8.47 0.56 27.84
CA LEU A 375 -7.61 -0.49 27.30
C LEU A 375 -6.16 0.00 27.10
N SER A 376 -5.21 -0.91 27.30
CA SER A 376 -3.80 -0.71 26.98
C SER A 376 -3.53 -0.73 25.47
N ASP A 377 -2.38 -0.19 25.04
CA ASP A 377 -1.96 -0.27 23.63
C ASP A 377 -1.84 -1.71 23.13
N GLU A 378 -1.49 -2.68 23.99
CA GLU A 378 -1.46 -4.10 23.59
C GLU A 378 -2.87 -4.66 23.34
N GLU A 379 -3.87 -4.27 24.12
CA GLU A 379 -5.27 -4.66 23.89
C GLU A 379 -5.84 -4.02 22.62
N ILE A 380 -5.48 -2.76 22.34
CA ILE A 380 -5.81 -2.09 21.08
C ILE A 380 -5.08 -2.76 19.91
N ALA A 381 -3.82 -3.16 20.08
CA ALA A 381 -3.06 -3.89 19.05
C ALA A 381 -3.67 -5.27 18.73
N LYS A 382 -4.19 -5.98 19.73
CA LYS A 382 -4.99 -7.21 19.51
C LYS A 382 -6.23 -6.92 18.65
N ALA A 383 -6.92 -5.80 18.90
CA ALA A 383 -8.04 -5.39 18.07
C ALA A 383 -7.63 -5.09 16.61
N PHE A 384 -6.49 -4.41 16.41
CA PHE A 384 -5.94 -4.18 15.07
C PHE A 384 -5.54 -5.49 14.37
N LEU A 385 -5.01 -6.49 15.09
CA LEU A 385 -4.71 -7.80 14.51
C LEU A 385 -6.00 -8.50 14.03
N ALA A 386 -7.09 -8.42 14.80
CA ALA A 386 -8.39 -8.93 14.37
C ALA A 386 -8.89 -8.23 13.09
N ALA A 387 -8.76 -6.90 13.02
CA ALA A 387 -9.03 -6.12 11.80
C ALA A 387 -8.14 -6.56 10.63
N GLY A 388 -6.85 -6.78 10.88
CA GLY A 388 -5.87 -7.24 9.90
C GLY A 388 -6.30 -8.54 9.24
N LEU A 389 -6.79 -9.51 10.01
CA LEU A 389 -7.26 -10.79 9.48
C LEU A 389 -8.51 -10.66 8.60
N ILE A 390 -9.44 -9.76 8.96
CA ILE A 390 -10.58 -9.45 8.08
C ILE A 390 -10.09 -8.86 6.76
N GLY A 391 -9.13 -7.94 6.81
CA GLY A 391 -8.56 -7.38 5.60
C GLY A 391 -7.80 -8.42 4.77
N VAL A 392 -7.14 -9.40 5.39
CA VAL A 392 -6.53 -10.54 4.67
C VAL A 392 -7.58 -11.27 3.83
N PHE A 393 -8.74 -11.60 4.41
CA PHE A 393 -9.81 -12.27 3.65
C PHE A 393 -10.31 -11.44 2.47
N ILE A 394 -10.44 -10.12 2.65
CA ILE A 394 -10.86 -9.21 1.58
C ILE A 394 -9.81 -9.14 0.47
N ALA A 395 -8.53 -8.99 0.83
CA ALA A 395 -7.43 -8.86 -0.12
C ALA A 395 -7.19 -10.14 -0.91
N THR A 396 -7.32 -11.31 -0.27
CA THR A 396 -7.18 -12.62 -0.94
C THR A 396 -8.24 -12.84 -2.01
N ALA A 397 -9.48 -12.40 -1.77
CA ALA A 397 -10.60 -12.65 -2.68
C ALA A 397 -10.88 -11.51 -3.67
N TRP A 398 -10.41 -10.29 -3.39
CA TRP A 398 -10.78 -9.11 -4.16
C TRP A 398 -9.67 -8.03 -4.22
N SER A 399 -9.87 -6.84 -3.64
CA SER A 399 -8.97 -5.69 -3.77
C SER A 399 -9.35 -4.57 -2.80
N PHE A 400 -8.40 -3.70 -2.48
CA PHE A 400 -8.62 -2.42 -1.80
C PHE A 400 -8.59 -1.20 -2.74
N ALA A 401 -8.29 -1.38 -4.02
CA ALA A 401 -8.13 -0.27 -4.95
C ALA A 401 -9.47 0.36 -5.33
N ALA A 402 -9.64 1.66 -5.09
CA ALA A 402 -10.87 2.38 -5.47
C ALA A 402 -11.01 2.61 -6.98
N GLU A 403 -9.91 2.56 -7.71
CA GLU A 403 -9.84 2.58 -9.17
C GLU A 403 -10.52 1.34 -9.78
N VAL A 404 -10.49 0.22 -9.04
CA VAL A 404 -11.12 -1.05 -9.42
C VAL A 404 -12.52 -1.16 -8.82
N GLY A 405 -12.63 -0.85 -7.52
CA GLY A 405 -13.76 -1.23 -6.69
C GLY A 405 -14.72 -0.13 -6.27
N GLY A 406 -14.40 1.13 -6.55
CA GLY A 406 -15.04 2.26 -5.89
C GLY A 406 -14.70 2.31 -4.39
N CYS A 407 -15.39 3.17 -3.65
CA CYS A 407 -15.06 3.40 -2.23
C CYS A 407 -15.55 2.27 -1.31
N GLN A 408 -16.39 1.35 -1.80
CA GLN A 408 -16.68 0.12 -1.08
C GLN A 408 -15.42 -0.76 -0.88
N ALA A 409 -14.43 -0.69 -1.78
CA ALA A 409 -13.16 -1.41 -1.63
C ALA A 409 -12.26 -0.81 -0.54
N GLU A 410 -12.34 0.51 -0.34
CA GLU A 410 -11.55 1.20 0.68
C GLU A 410 -12.33 1.33 2.00
N GLY A 411 -13.36 2.19 1.99
CA GLY A 411 -14.15 2.51 3.16
C GLY A 411 -15.07 1.38 3.62
N GLY A 412 -15.56 0.54 2.69
CA GLY A 412 -16.32 -0.66 3.05
C GLY A 412 -15.46 -1.69 3.77
N SER A 413 -14.26 -1.96 3.24
CA SER A 413 -13.26 -2.81 3.89
C SER A 413 -12.84 -2.26 5.25
N ALA A 414 -12.56 -0.96 5.34
CA ALA A 414 -12.21 -0.32 6.61
C ALA A 414 -13.35 -0.41 7.65
N ALA A 415 -14.62 -0.32 7.22
CA ALA A 415 -15.77 -0.53 8.10
C ALA A 415 -15.82 -1.98 8.62
N ALA A 416 -15.63 -2.97 7.74
CA ALA A 416 -15.61 -4.38 8.11
C ALA A 416 -14.48 -4.71 9.10
N MET A 417 -13.27 -4.24 8.80
CA MET A 417 -12.10 -4.36 9.66
C MET A 417 -12.35 -3.74 11.04
N SER A 418 -12.87 -2.51 11.07
CA SER A 418 -13.16 -1.79 12.32
C SER A 418 -14.24 -2.49 13.17
N ALA A 419 -15.24 -3.10 12.54
CA ALA A 419 -16.32 -3.80 13.24
C ALA A 419 -15.78 -5.03 13.99
N ALA A 420 -14.93 -5.84 13.35
CA ALA A 420 -14.30 -6.99 13.99
C ALA A 420 -13.33 -6.59 15.12
N ALA A 421 -12.60 -5.49 14.95
CA ALA A 421 -11.75 -4.94 16.00
C ALA A 421 -12.56 -4.54 17.23
N LEU A 422 -13.69 -3.84 17.05
CA LEU A 422 -14.58 -3.45 18.15
C LEU A 422 -15.18 -4.65 18.89
N VAL A 423 -15.63 -5.68 18.16
CA VAL A 423 -16.10 -6.93 18.79
C VAL A 423 -15.00 -7.56 19.63
N THR A 424 -13.76 -7.57 19.11
CA THR A 424 -12.59 -8.09 19.83
C THR A 424 -12.31 -7.30 21.12
N MET A 425 -12.39 -5.97 21.07
CA MET A 425 -12.21 -5.10 22.26
C MET A 425 -13.30 -5.32 23.32
N ALA A 426 -14.51 -5.70 22.89
CA ALA A 426 -15.61 -6.03 23.78
C ALA A 426 -15.57 -7.49 24.29
N GLY A 427 -14.54 -8.27 23.92
CA GLY A 427 -14.41 -9.67 24.33
C GLY A 427 -15.35 -10.65 23.60
N GLY A 428 -15.86 -10.27 22.42
CA GLY A 428 -16.71 -11.12 21.61
C GLY A 428 -15.97 -12.28 20.94
N THR A 429 -16.73 -13.26 20.44
CA THR A 429 -16.19 -14.47 19.82
C THR A 429 -15.71 -14.22 18.39
N THR A 430 -14.99 -15.19 17.81
CA THR A 430 -14.56 -15.14 16.41
C THR A 430 -15.77 -15.07 15.47
N THR A 431 -16.81 -15.86 15.73
CA THR A 431 -18.08 -15.83 14.97
C THR A 431 -18.76 -14.46 15.05
N GLN A 432 -18.77 -13.80 16.21
CA GLN A 432 -19.33 -12.46 16.34
C GLN A 432 -18.50 -11.42 15.58
N ALA A 433 -17.17 -11.54 15.59
CA ALA A 433 -16.29 -10.59 14.91
C ALA A 433 -16.41 -10.69 13.38
N THR A 434 -16.42 -11.90 12.83
CA THR A 434 -16.63 -12.11 11.38
C THR A 434 -18.05 -11.76 10.94
N GLY A 435 -19.05 -12.01 11.80
CA GLY A 435 -20.42 -11.56 11.59
C GLY A 435 -20.55 -10.04 11.52
N ALA A 436 -19.90 -9.32 12.46
CA ALA A 436 -19.92 -7.85 12.47
C ALA A 436 -19.22 -7.26 11.24
N ALA A 437 -18.09 -7.86 10.83
CA ALA A 437 -17.41 -7.51 9.60
C ALA A 437 -18.32 -7.68 8.37
N SER A 438 -19.04 -8.81 8.28
CA SER A 438 -20.01 -9.05 7.21
C SER A 438 -21.09 -7.96 7.15
N MET A 439 -21.78 -7.72 8.27
CA MET A 439 -22.85 -6.71 8.33
C MET A 439 -22.34 -5.31 7.97
N ALA A 440 -21.15 -4.95 8.43
CA ALA A 440 -20.54 -3.67 8.11
C ALA A 440 -20.25 -3.56 6.61
N LEU A 441 -19.72 -4.59 5.96
CA LEU A 441 -19.47 -4.58 4.51
C LEU A 441 -20.76 -4.54 3.70
N GLN A 442 -21.80 -5.29 4.10
CA GLN A 442 -23.12 -5.29 3.47
C GLN A 442 -23.69 -3.87 3.33
N ASN A 443 -23.60 -3.07 4.41
CA ASN A 443 -24.10 -1.70 4.45
C ASN A 443 -23.33 -0.71 3.57
N MET A 444 -22.16 -1.12 3.07
CA MET A 444 -21.25 -0.29 2.29
C MET A 444 -21.19 -0.69 0.80
N LEU A 445 -21.98 -1.68 0.38
CA LEU A 445 -22.04 -2.12 -1.02
C LEU A 445 -22.52 -1.00 -1.95
N GLY A 446 -21.88 -0.88 -3.11
CA GLY A 446 -22.21 0.07 -4.16
C GLY A 446 -21.66 1.49 -3.94
N LEU A 447 -20.87 1.73 -2.89
CA LEU A 447 -20.27 3.04 -2.67
C LEU A 447 -19.26 3.41 -3.76
N ILE A 448 -19.59 4.44 -4.54
CA ILE A 448 -18.75 4.99 -5.62
C ILE A 448 -17.54 5.77 -5.07
N CYS A 449 -16.50 6.00 -5.87
CA CYS A 449 -15.36 6.86 -5.51
C CYS A 449 -15.22 8.02 -6.50
N ASP A 450 -15.68 9.20 -6.13
CA ASP A 450 -15.62 10.39 -6.99
C ASP A 450 -15.40 11.66 -6.14
N PRO A 451 -14.14 11.94 -5.75
CA PRO A 451 -13.82 13.00 -4.81
C PRO A 451 -13.88 14.40 -5.42
N VAL A 452 -14.30 15.39 -4.62
CA VAL A 452 -14.31 16.81 -4.98
C VAL A 452 -12.89 17.28 -5.28
N ALA A 453 -12.75 18.05 -6.37
CA ALA A 453 -11.51 18.63 -6.86
C ALA A 453 -10.35 17.61 -7.03
N ASN A 454 -10.69 16.33 -7.24
CA ASN A 454 -9.72 15.25 -7.30
C ASN A 454 -8.77 15.22 -6.08
N ARG A 455 -9.30 15.55 -4.89
CA ARG A 455 -8.58 15.50 -3.61
C ARG A 455 -9.28 14.54 -2.67
N VAL A 456 -8.51 13.64 -2.07
CA VAL A 456 -9.01 12.62 -1.13
C VAL A 456 -9.35 13.27 0.22
N GLU A 457 -10.38 14.11 0.22
CA GLU A 457 -10.84 14.94 1.33
C GLU A 457 -12.37 14.93 1.43
N VAL A 458 -13.05 15.38 0.37
CA VAL A 458 -14.52 15.40 0.31
C VAL A 458 -14.96 14.46 -0.81
N PRO A 459 -15.83 13.47 -0.55
CA PRO A 459 -16.46 13.11 0.72
C PRO A 459 -15.64 12.12 1.56
N CYS A 460 -14.34 11.92 1.28
CA CYS A 460 -13.51 10.89 1.92
C CYS A 460 -13.49 10.96 3.45
N LEU A 461 -13.40 12.17 4.02
CA LEU A 461 -13.54 12.39 5.47
C LEU A 461 -14.88 11.86 5.98
N GLY A 462 -15.98 12.29 5.36
CA GLY A 462 -17.32 11.84 5.72
C GLY A 462 -17.50 10.33 5.58
N LYS A 463 -16.90 9.73 4.55
CA LYS A 463 -16.93 8.26 4.36
C LYS A 463 -16.16 7.50 5.41
N ASN A 464 -15.02 8.01 5.89
CA ASN A 464 -14.33 7.41 7.04
C ASN A 464 -15.19 7.51 8.31
N VAL A 465 -15.87 8.64 8.53
CA VAL A 465 -16.81 8.82 9.65
C VAL A 465 -17.98 7.84 9.57
N ILE A 466 -18.56 7.66 8.38
CA ILE A 466 -19.66 6.70 8.18
C ILE A 466 -19.17 5.26 8.32
N ALA A 467 -17.99 4.91 7.83
CA ALA A 467 -17.38 3.59 8.01
C ALA A 467 -17.22 3.26 9.51
N ALA A 468 -16.67 4.20 10.29
CA ALA A 468 -16.56 4.08 11.75
C ALA A 468 -17.92 3.97 12.47
N SER A 469 -18.90 4.79 12.08
CA SER A 469 -20.26 4.79 12.65
C SER A 469 -21.01 3.48 12.35
N ASN A 470 -20.84 2.95 11.15
CA ASN A 470 -21.38 1.67 10.72
C ASN A 470 -20.72 0.53 11.52
N ALA A 471 -19.39 0.57 11.66
CA ALA A 471 -18.64 -0.44 12.37
C ALA A 471 -19.09 -0.62 13.83
N ILE A 472 -19.25 0.48 14.59
CA ILE A 472 -19.74 0.41 15.98
C ILE A 472 -21.17 -0.10 16.09
N SER A 473 -22.02 0.26 15.13
CA SER A 473 -23.41 -0.22 15.08
C SER A 473 -23.44 -1.74 14.84
N CYS A 474 -22.72 -2.23 13.84
CA CYS A 474 -22.63 -3.65 13.51
C CYS A 474 -21.97 -4.47 14.62
N ALA A 475 -20.92 -3.95 15.27
CA ALA A 475 -20.30 -4.60 16.42
C ALA A 475 -21.29 -4.81 17.56
N ASN A 476 -22.05 -3.78 17.93
CA ASN A 476 -23.09 -3.88 18.96
C ASN A 476 -24.21 -4.85 18.56
N MET A 477 -24.64 -4.84 17.29
CA MET A 477 -25.65 -5.79 16.79
C MET A 477 -25.19 -7.24 16.95
N CYS A 478 -23.96 -7.57 16.54
CA CYS A 478 -23.42 -8.93 16.69
C CYS A 478 -23.16 -9.32 18.14
N LEU A 479 -22.69 -8.40 18.99
CA LEU A 479 -22.57 -8.63 20.43
C LEU A 479 -23.93 -8.90 21.08
N ALA A 480 -25.00 -8.27 20.58
CA ALA A 480 -26.38 -8.51 20.99
C ALA A 480 -27.00 -9.79 20.38
N GLY A 481 -26.25 -10.55 19.58
CA GLY A 481 -26.71 -11.81 18.98
C GLY A 481 -27.58 -11.64 17.73
N PHE A 482 -27.47 -10.52 17.01
CA PHE A 482 -28.14 -10.37 15.72
C PHE A 482 -27.50 -11.30 14.68
N ASP A 483 -28.35 -11.85 13.82
CA ASP A 483 -27.93 -12.71 12.73
C ASP A 483 -27.37 -11.87 11.56
N PRO A 484 -26.11 -12.07 11.14
CA PRO A 484 -25.55 -11.41 9.95
C PRO A 484 -26.25 -11.81 8.64
N VAL A 485 -26.99 -12.92 8.64
CA VAL A 485 -27.71 -13.58 7.53
C VAL A 485 -26.80 -14.06 6.39
N ILE A 486 -25.89 -13.22 5.92
CA ILE A 486 -24.93 -13.52 4.85
C ILE A 486 -23.53 -13.63 5.46
N PRO A 487 -22.79 -14.74 5.25
CA PRO A 487 -21.41 -14.87 5.69
C PRO A 487 -20.47 -13.84 5.05
N LEU A 488 -19.32 -13.60 5.68
CA LEU A 488 -18.36 -12.59 5.22
C LEU A 488 -17.85 -12.88 3.80
N ASP A 489 -17.46 -14.12 3.49
CA ASP A 489 -16.91 -14.46 2.16
C ASP A 489 -17.93 -14.23 1.04
N GLU A 490 -19.20 -14.57 1.26
CA GLU A 490 -20.28 -14.28 0.30
C GLU A 490 -20.50 -12.77 0.11
N THR A 491 -20.34 -12.00 1.18
CA THR A 491 -20.43 -10.54 1.15
C THR A 491 -19.25 -9.92 0.39
N ILE A 492 -18.04 -10.45 0.58
CA ILE A 492 -16.84 -10.04 -0.18
C ILE A 492 -17.04 -10.33 -1.67
N ASP A 493 -17.51 -11.54 -2.01
CA ASP A 493 -17.77 -11.89 -3.41
C ASP A 493 -18.89 -11.01 -4.01
N ALA A 494 -19.92 -10.67 -3.23
CA ALA A 494 -20.93 -9.70 -3.64
C ALA A 494 -20.32 -8.31 -3.93
N ALA A 495 -19.43 -7.80 -3.06
CA ALA A 495 -18.73 -6.53 -3.27
C ALA A 495 -17.87 -6.53 -4.53
N ARG A 496 -17.13 -7.63 -4.78
CA ARG A 496 -16.37 -7.86 -6.01
C ARG A 496 -17.27 -7.82 -7.24
N ARG A 497 -18.37 -8.58 -7.25
CA ARG A 497 -19.32 -8.62 -8.39
C ARG A 497 -19.99 -7.27 -8.65
N VAL A 498 -20.27 -6.49 -7.61
CA VAL A 498 -20.77 -5.10 -7.75
C VAL A 498 -19.71 -4.22 -8.40
N SER A 499 -18.45 -4.35 -7.99
CA SER A 499 -17.32 -3.58 -8.54
C SER A 499 -17.09 -3.83 -10.02
N GLU A 500 -17.09 -5.09 -10.44
CA GLU A 500 -16.91 -5.50 -11.84
C GLU A 500 -17.96 -4.86 -12.76
N ARG A 501 -19.16 -4.61 -12.23
CA ARG A 501 -20.27 -3.98 -12.95
C ARG A 501 -20.34 -2.47 -12.75
N MET A 502 -19.51 -1.89 -11.88
CA MET A 502 -19.51 -0.44 -11.62
C MET A 502 -18.97 0.31 -12.84
N PRO A 503 -19.69 1.31 -13.38
CA PRO A 503 -19.18 2.15 -14.48
C PRO A 503 -17.87 2.84 -14.10
N ARG A 504 -16.98 3.08 -15.07
CA ARG A 504 -15.69 3.74 -14.81
C ARG A 504 -15.85 5.13 -14.19
N GLU A 505 -16.92 5.85 -14.55
CA GLU A 505 -17.27 7.19 -14.04
C GLU A 505 -17.65 7.17 -12.55
N HIS A 506 -17.91 6.00 -11.99
CA HIS A 506 -18.25 5.80 -10.57
C HIS A 506 -17.07 5.21 -9.76
N ARG A 507 -15.97 4.90 -10.44
CA ARG A 507 -14.68 4.56 -9.83
C ARG A 507 -13.83 5.82 -9.74
N CYS A 508 -12.65 5.71 -9.14
CA CYS A 508 -11.73 6.82 -8.86
C CYS A 508 -11.14 7.49 -10.13
N THR A 509 -11.99 8.06 -10.99
CA THR A 509 -11.65 8.71 -12.26
C THR A 509 -12.02 10.19 -12.29
N ALA A 510 -12.78 10.68 -11.30
CA ALA A 510 -13.26 12.06 -11.22
C ALA A 510 -14.18 12.50 -12.39
N LEU A 511 -14.83 11.55 -13.07
CA LEU A 511 -15.64 11.79 -14.28
C LEU A 511 -17.16 11.79 -14.05
N GLY A 512 -17.63 11.47 -12.84
CA GLY A 512 -19.04 11.20 -12.59
C GLY A 512 -19.71 12.16 -11.61
N GLY A 513 -19.73 11.77 -10.33
CA GLY A 513 -20.51 12.37 -9.25
C GLY A 513 -20.08 13.77 -8.79
N LEU A 514 -19.58 13.86 -7.54
CA LEU A 514 -19.24 15.14 -6.91
C LEU A 514 -18.11 15.90 -7.62
N ALA A 515 -17.15 15.18 -8.22
CA ALA A 515 -15.98 15.75 -8.89
C ALA A 515 -16.37 16.67 -10.05
N THR A 516 -17.44 16.35 -10.77
CA THR A 516 -17.90 17.10 -11.96
C THR A 516 -18.82 18.28 -11.62
N THR A 517 -19.18 18.46 -10.34
CA THR A 517 -20.07 19.54 -9.94
C THR A 517 -19.43 20.91 -10.19
N PRO A 518 -20.22 21.96 -10.49
CA PRO A 518 -19.67 23.29 -10.75
C PRO A 518 -18.78 23.82 -9.62
N THR A 519 -19.14 23.55 -8.37
CA THR A 519 -18.35 23.94 -7.18
C THR A 519 -17.03 23.18 -7.12
N SER A 520 -17.04 21.87 -7.39
CA SER A 520 -15.83 21.06 -7.41
C SER A 520 -14.83 21.56 -8.45
N LEU A 521 -15.29 21.81 -9.68
CA LEU A 521 -14.46 22.34 -10.77
C LEU A 521 -13.90 23.74 -10.47
N GLN A 522 -14.63 24.58 -9.71
CA GLN A 522 -14.13 25.87 -9.26
C GLN A 522 -13.04 25.74 -8.20
N ILE A 523 -13.22 24.83 -7.23
CA ILE A 523 -12.23 24.53 -6.20
C ILE A 523 -10.95 23.99 -6.84
N GLU A 524 -11.07 23.05 -7.78
CA GLU A 524 -9.93 22.48 -8.50
C GLU A 524 -9.11 23.56 -9.22
N LYS A 525 -9.77 24.44 -9.99
CA LYS A 525 -9.10 25.56 -10.67
C LYS A 525 -8.38 26.49 -9.70
N ARG A 526 -8.97 26.76 -8.53
CA ARG A 526 -8.34 27.57 -7.49
C ARG A 526 -7.07 26.91 -6.95
N LEU A 527 -7.13 25.61 -6.66
CA LEU A 527 -5.99 24.86 -6.13
C LEU A 527 -4.86 24.70 -7.15
N GLN A 528 -5.18 24.55 -8.43
CA GLN A 528 -4.19 24.54 -9.52
C GLN A 528 -3.41 25.87 -9.62
N GLN A 529 -4.04 27.00 -9.29
CA GLN A 529 -3.40 28.32 -9.31
C GLN A 529 -2.47 28.57 -8.12
N CYS A 530 -2.66 27.85 -7.00
CA CYS A 530 -1.82 27.99 -5.82
C CYS A 530 -0.42 27.36 -5.99
N GLY A 531 -0.17 26.68 -7.11
CA GLY A 531 0.99 25.82 -7.30
C GLY A 531 0.82 24.57 -6.42
N SER A 532 0.97 23.39 -6.99
CA SER A 532 1.22 22.21 -6.17
C SER A 532 2.42 22.55 -5.28
N GLY A 533 2.27 22.43 -3.96
CA GLY A 533 3.34 22.73 -2.99
C GLY A 533 4.65 21.97 -3.25
N CYS A 534 4.65 21.02 -4.17
CA CYS A 534 5.82 20.52 -4.87
C CYS A 534 6.14 21.41 -6.08
N GLY A 535 6.68 22.63 -5.88
CA GLY A 535 7.46 23.48 -6.81
C GLY A 535 7.28 23.40 -8.35
N CYS A 536 6.16 22.94 -8.89
CA CYS A 536 6.01 22.59 -10.31
C CYS A 536 4.89 23.43 -10.90
N SER A 537 5.27 24.40 -11.72
CA SER A 537 4.39 24.95 -12.75
C SER A 537 3.86 23.81 -13.62
N ALA A 538 2.54 23.74 -13.79
CA ALA A 538 1.87 22.75 -14.62
C ALA A 538 2.51 22.61 -16.01
N PRO A 539 2.54 21.41 -16.62
CA PRO A 539 2.93 21.28 -18.01
C PRO A 539 1.96 22.09 -18.87
N GLN A 540 2.52 22.98 -19.70
CA GLN A 540 1.72 23.69 -20.70
C GLN A 540 1.03 22.67 -21.61
N PRO A 541 -0.23 22.90 -22.02
CA PRO A 541 -0.91 22.01 -22.93
C PRO A 541 -0.10 21.91 -24.23
N VAL A 542 0.34 20.68 -24.55
CA VAL A 542 0.98 20.36 -25.83
C VAL A 542 -0.02 20.70 -26.93
N ALA A 543 0.26 21.78 -27.67
CA ALA A 543 -0.50 22.14 -28.84
C ALA A 543 -0.27 21.07 -29.92
N LEU A 544 -1.27 20.20 -30.13
CA LEU A 544 -1.35 19.32 -31.29
C LEU A 544 -1.35 20.18 -32.56
N ASN A 545 -0.18 20.28 -33.18
CA ASN A 545 0.03 21.06 -34.39
C ASN A 545 -0.45 20.24 -35.60
N THR A 546 -1.75 20.25 -35.89
CA THR A 546 -2.32 19.66 -37.09
C THR A 546 -2.12 20.59 -38.30
N LYS A 547 -1.00 20.41 -39.01
CA LYS A 547 -0.87 20.85 -40.41
C LYS A 547 -0.38 19.68 -41.26
N ALA A 548 -1.32 18.80 -41.62
CA ALA A 548 -1.16 17.95 -42.78
C ALA A 548 -1.58 18.76 -44.02
N THR A 549 -0.59 19.30 -44.74
CA THR A 549 -0.76 19.78 -46.10
C THR A 549 -1.02 18.60 -47.02
N VAL A 550 -2.24 18.50 -47.55
CA VAL A 550 -2.57 17.67 -48.70
C VAL A 550 -2.10 18.40 -49.96
N SER A 551 -1.19 17.80 -50.72
CA SER A 551 -0.93 18.17 -52.11
C SER A 551 -0.96 16.93 -52.98
N THR A 552 -2.05 16.86 -53.76
CA THR A 552 -2.29 16.16 -55.04
C THR A 552 -1.87 14.69 -55.19
#